data_AF-A0A212AQH3-F1
#
_entry.id   AF-A0A212AQH3-F1
#
_cell.length_a   1.000
_cell.length_b   1.000
_cell.length_c   1.000
_cell.angle_alpha   90.00
_cell.angle_beta   90.00
_cell.angle_gamma   90.00
#
_symmetry.space_group_name_H-M   'P 1'
#
loop_
_entity.id
_entity.type
_entity.pdbx_description
1 polymer ?
#
loop_
_entity_poly.entity_id
_entity_poly.type
_entity_poly.pdbx_seq_one_letter_code
_entity_poly.pdbx_strand_id
1 'polypeptide(L)'
;QGSQFTRTEFTEVLLDARVKISMDGRGRWIDNRMIERLWRSLKYECVCLNAFETGSEARKGIGAWISYYNEKRPHSSHRLLTPDEAYDTSDQNLKAAA
;
A
#
# COMPACT_ATOMS: atom_id res chain seq x y z
N GLN A 1 -10.26 -14.65 3.04
CA GLN A 1 -8.85 -14.81 2.63
C GLN A 1 -8.83 -15.19 1.16
N GLY A 2 -8.12 -14.44 0.32
CA GLY A 2 -8.08 -14.69 -1.13
C GLY A 2 -7.16 -15.86 -1.46
N SER A 3 -7.58 -16.72 -2.40
CA SER A 3 -6.83 -17.91 -2.79
C SER A 3 -5.42 -17.59 -3.30
N GLN A 4 -5.22 -16.43 -3.93
CA GLN A 4 -3.90 -15.98 -4.39
C GLN A 4 -2.88 -15.79 -3.26
N PHE A 5 -3.31 -15.40 -2.06
CA PHE A 5 -2.43 -15.16 -0.91
C PHE A 5 -2.20 -16.42 -0.07
N THR A 6 -2.91 -17.50 -0.37
CA THR A 6 -2.76 -18.82 0.26
C THR A 6 -2.12 -19.84 -0.67
N ARG A 7 -1.86 -19.45 -1.92
CA ARG A 7 -1.21 -20.32 -2.91
C ARG A 7 0.24 -20.55 -2.54
N THR A 8 0.68 -21.79 -2.70
CA THR A 8 2.04 -22.22 -2.37
C THR A 8 3.07 -21.38 -3.11
N GLU A 9 2.84 -21.09 -4.39
CA GLU A 9 3.76 -20.31 -5.24
C GLU A 9 3.95 -18.88 -4.71
N PHE A 10 2.92 -18.31 -4.06
CA PHE A 10 3.04 -17.00 -3.43
C PHE A 10 3.76 -17.08 -2.08
N THR A 11 3.41 -18.07 -1.25
CA THR A 11 3.99 -18.20 0.10
C THR A 11 5.46 -18.60 0.07
N GLU A 12 5.89 -19.43 -0.89
CA GLU A 12 7.29 -19.86 -1.03
C GLU A 12 8.21 -18.67 -1.32
N VAL A 13 7.83 -17.79 -2.24
CA VAL A 13 8.59 -16.57 -2.54
C VAL A 13 8.81 -15.71 -1.29
N LEU A 14 7.80 -15.61 -0.42
CA LEU A 14 7.91 -14.85 0.82
C LEU A 14 8.81 -15.56 1.86
N LEU A 15 8.69 -16.89 1.98
CA LEU A 15 9.52 -17.68 2.89
C LEU A 15 11.00 -17.65 2.47
N ASP A 16 11.29 -17.76 1.18
CA ASP A 16 12.64 -17.65 0.61
C ASP A 16 13.25 -16.28 0.87
N ALA A 17 12.44 -15.22 0.79
CA ALA A 17 12.82 -13.86 1.16
C ALA A 17 12.87 -13.63 2.68
N ARG A 18 12.65 -14.66 3.51
CA ARG A 18 12.59 -14.59 4.99
C ARG A 18 11.55 -13.60 5.52
N VAL A 19 10.48 -13.38 4.76
CA VAL A 19 9.36 -12.52 5.15
C VAL A 19 8.40 -13.31 6.02
N LYS A 20 8.12 -12.79 7.23
CA LYS A 20 7.12 -13.36 8.12
C LYS A 20 5.72 -13.16 7.54
N ILE A 21 5.07 -14.25 7.16
CA ILE A 21 3.68 -14.23 6.70
C ILE A 21 2.76 -14.12 7.92
N SER A 22 1.88 -13.12 7.92
CA SER A 22 0.85 -12.92 8.94
C SER A 22 -0.51 -12.84 8.26
N MET A 23 -1.33 -13.87 8.42
CA MET A 23 -2.70 -13.90 7.92
C MET A 23 -3.66 -13.73 9.10
N ASP A 24 -4.60 -12.80 8.97
CA ASP A 24 -5.62 -12.56 9.97
C ASP A 24 -6.72 -13.64 9.92
N GLY A 25 -7.43 -13.80 11.05
CA GLY A 25 -8.63 -14.61 11.08
C GLY A 25 -9.73 -14.00 10.20
N ARG A 26 -10.66 -14.84 9.70
CA ARG A 26 -11.81 -14.37 8.91
C ARG A 26 -12.56 -13.25 9.66
N GLY A 27 -12.68 -12.08 9.03
CA GLY A 27 -13.49 -10.96 9.53
C GLY A 27 -12.74 -9.92 10.37
N ARG A 28 -11.40 -9.95 10.44
CA ARG A 28 -10.62 -8.96 11.21
C ARG A 28 -10.36 -7.68 10.39
N TRP A 29 -11.38 -6.82 10.31
CA TRP A 29 -11.34 -5.58 9.53
C TRP A 29 -10.23 -4.58 9.93
N ILE A 30 -9.70 -4.65 11.14
CA ILE A 30 -8.72 -3.68 11.67
C ILE A 30 -7.44 -3.66 10.83
N ASP A 31 -6.92 -4.82 10.44
CA ASP A 31 -5.69 -4.92 9.66
C ASP A 31 -5.89 -4.41 8.23
N ASN A 32 -7.10 -4.58 7.68
CA ASN A 32 -7.43 -4.16 6.33
C ASN A 32 -7.78 -2.66 6.24
N ARG A 33 -8.14 -2.01 7.36
CA ARG A 33 -8.59 -0.60 7.37
C ARG A 33 -7.61 0.35 6.68
N MET A 34 -6.30 0.14 6.87
CA MET A 34 -5.27 1.02 6.31
C MET A 34 -5.25 0.94 4.78
N ILE A 35 -5.21 -0.28 4.23
CA ILE A 35 -5.19 -0.48 2.78
C ILE A 35 -6.54 -0.13 2.13
N GLU A 36 -7.66 -0.38 2.80
CA GLU A 36 -8.99 0.05 2.33
C GLU A 36 -9.09 1.57 2.19
N ARG A 37 -8.49 2.32 3.12
CA ARG A 37 -8.45 3.79 3.03
C ARG A 37 -7.65 4.26 1.81
N LEU A 38 -6.52 3.62 1.53
CA LEU A 38 -5.74 3.88 0.31
C LEU A 38 -6.59 3.62 -0.94
N TRP A 39 -7.21 2.43 -1.03
CA TRP A 39 -8.04 2.06 -2.18
C TRP A 39 -9.23 2.97 -2.40
N ARG A 40 -9.87 3.44 -1.32
CA ARG A 40 -10.93 4.43 -1.41
C ARG A 40 -10.41 5.71 -2.05
N SER A 41 -9.33 6.29 -1.53
CA SER A 41 -8.72 7.49 -2.11
C SER A 41 -8.36 7.29 -3.59
N LEU A 42 -7.69 6.20 -3.97
CA LEU A 42 -7.33 5.94 -5.37
C LEU A 42 -8.55 5.90 -6.29
N LYS A 43 -9.62 5.21 -5.86
CA LYS A 43 -10.82 5.07 -6.68
C LYS A 43 -11.49 6.42 -6.92
N TYR A 44 -11.76 7.17 -5.84
CA TYR A 44 -12.48 8.43 -5.94
C TYR A 44 -11.66 9.55 -6.58
N GLU A 45 -10.35 9.57 -6.36
CA GLU A 45 -9.48 10.67 -6.79
C GLU A 45 -8.81 10.41 -8.15
N CYS A 46 -8.81 9.17 -8.66
CA CYS A 46 -8.19 8.82 -9.94
C CYS A 46 -9.11 7.96 -10.83
N VAL A 47 -9.43 6.73 -10.41
CA VAL A 47 -10.07 5.76 -11.31
C VAL A 47 -11.47 6.22 -11.75
N CYS A 48 -12.29 6.71 -10.84
CA CYS A 48 -13.65 7.16 -11.12
C CYS A 48 -13.70 8.45 -11.95
N LEU A 49 -12.61 9.23 -12.00
CA LEU A 49 -12.54 10.49 -12.73
C LEU A 49 -12.00 10.35 -14.15
N ASN A 50 -11.13 9.37 -14.40
CA ASN A 50 -10.35 9.31 -15.64
C ASN A 50 -10.85 8.29 -16.68
N ALA A 51 -11.81 7.42 -16.33
CA ALA A 51 -12.45 6.46 -17.26
C ALA A 51 -11.50 5.83 -18.30
N PHE A 52 -10.37 5.26 -17.85
CA PHE A 52 -9.29 4.77 -18.72
C PHE A 52 -9.80 3.79 -19.79
N GLU A 53 -9.42 4.00 -21.05
CA GLU A 53 -9.83 3.14 -22.16
C GLU A 53 -8.91 1.92 -22.30
N THR A 54 -7.65 2.07 -21.90
CA THR A 54 -6.64 1.00 -22.01
C THR A 54 -5.91 0.72 -20.71
N GLY A 55 -5.38 -0.51 -20.59
CA GLY A 55 -4.53 -0.88 -19.46
C GLY A 55 -3.24 -0.05 -19.36
N SER A 56 -2.71 0.44 -20.48
CA SER A 56 -1.52 1.31 -20.51
C SER A 56 -1.82 2.69 -19.90
N GLU A 57 -2.98 3.26 -20.23
CA GLU A 57 -3.44 4.51 -19.62
C GLU A 57 -3.72 4.33 -18.13
N ALA A 58 -4.41 3.25 -17.75
CA ALA A 58 -4.66 2.94 -16.35
C ALA A 58 -3.35 2.80 -15.58
N ARG A 59 -2.35 2.11 -16.13
CA ARG A 59 -1.01 1.97 -15.52
C ARG A 59 -0.35 3.33 -15.32
N LYS A 60 -0.38 4.20 -16.33
CA LYS A 60 0.22 5.54 -16.26
C LYS A 60 -0.51 6.43 -15.24
N GLY A 61 -1.84 6.47 -15.29
CA GLY A 61 -2.67 7.31 -14.43
C GLY A 61 -2.63 6.88 -12.96
N ILE A 62 -2.75 5.56 -12.70
CA ILE A 62 -2.62 5.01 -11.34
C ILE A 62 -1.20 5.21 -10.83
N GLY A 63 -0.18 4.97 -11.66
CA GLY A 63 1.22 5.20 -11.28
C GLY A 63 1.49 6.64 -10.86
N ALA A 64 1.05 7.61 -11.67
CA ALA A 64 1.18 9.02 -11.34
C ALA A 64 0.44 9.40 -10.05
N TRP A 65 -0.74 8.84 -9.81
CA TRP A 65 -1.49 9.06 -8.58
C TRP A 65 -0.79 8.47 -7.35
N ILE A 66 -0.21 7.27 -7.46
CA ILE A 66 0.55 6.63 -6.37
C ILE A 66 1.79 7.45 -6.01
N SER A 67 2.58 7.90 -7.00
CA SER A 67 3.71 8.80 -6.74
C SER A 67 3.27 10.09 -6.05
N TYR A 68 2.18 10.72 -6.50
CA TYR A 68 1.63 11.88 -5.80
C TYR A 68 1.23 11.58 -4.35
N TYR A 69 0.54 10.46 -4.11
CA TYR A 69 0.08 10.06 -2.78
C TYR A 69 1.26 9.85 -1.81
N ASN A 70 2.33 9.20 -2.27
CA ASN A 70 3.48 8.85 -1.45
C ASN A 70 4.50 9.98 -1.26
N GLU A 71 4.75 10.76 -2.31
CA GLU A 71 5.86 11.73 -2.33
C GLU A 71 5.41 13.16 -2.03
N LYS A 72 4.12 13.49 -2.19
CA LYS A 72 3.65 14.89 -2.19
C LYS A 72 2.47 15.17 -1.28
N ARG A 73 1.65 14.16 -0.97
CA ARG A 73 0.45 14.35 -0.15
C ARG A 73 0.81 14.28 1.34
N PRO A 74 0.64 15.34 2.14
CA PRO A 74 0.82 15.26 3.58
C PRO A 74 -0.36 14.55 4.26
N HIS A 75 -0.07 13.74 5.28
CA HIS A 75 -1.09 13.01 6.05
C HIS A 75 -1.11 13.47 7.50
N SER A 76 -2.30 13.84 8.01
CA SER A 76 -2.46 14.21 9.42
C SER A 76 -2.08 13.08 10.38
N SER A 77 -2.31 11.82 10.00
CA SER A 77 -1.85 10.65 10.75
C SER A 77 -0.32 10.54 10.86
N HIS A 78 0.41 11.18 9.95
CA HIS A 78 1.87 11.20 9.91
C HIS A 78 2.44 12.55 10.33
N ARG A 79 1.72 13.33 11.16
CA ARG A 79 2.15 14.67 11.60
C ARG A 79 2.44 15.63 10.42
N LEU A 80 1.62 15.54 9.38
CA LEU A 80 1.73 16.30 8.13
C LEU A 80 2.93 15.94 7.25
N LEU A 81 3.63 14.84 7.54
CA LEU A 81 4.59 14.25 6.62
C LEU A 81 3.85 13.49 5.50
N THR A 82 4.53 13.36 4.37
CA THR A 82 4.17 12.44 3.30
C THR A 82 4.46 10.99 3.74
N PRO A 83 3.83 9.97 3.10
CA PRO A 83 4.16 8.58 3.38
C PRO A 83 5.65 8.25 3.25
N ASP A 84 6.33 8.79 2.23
CA ASP A 84 7.76 8.54 2.02
C ASP A 84 8.61 9.17 3.13
N GLU A 85 8.36 10.43 3.48
CA GLU A 85 9.06 11.09 4.60
C GLU A 85 8.84 10.36 5.93
N ALA A 86 7.61 9.87 6.17
CA ALA A 86 7.28 9.12 7.38
C ALA A 86 8.01 7.76 7.42
N TYR A 87 8.12 7.09 6.26
CA TYR A 87 8.85 5.84 6.12
C TYR A 87 10.35 6.04 6.38
N ASP A 88 10.97 7.04 5.74
CA ASP A 88 12.39 7.35 5.92
C ASP A 88 12.72 7.75 7.36
N THR A 89 11.86 8.53 8.00
CA THR A 89 12.01 8.89 9.43
C THR A 89 11.91 7.66 10.32
N SER A 90 11.04 6.69 9.99
CA SER A 90 10.90 5.45 10.77
C SER A 90 12.13 4.54 10.64
N ASP A 91 12.73 4.46 9.45
CA ASP A 91 13.94 3.67 9.18
C ASP A 91 15.16 4.24 9.94
N GLN A 92 15.28 5.57 10.01
CA GLN A 92 16.32 6.21 10.83
C GLN A 92 16.19 5.87 12.32
N ASN A 93 14.97 5.83 12.86
CA ASN A 93 14.73 5.47 14.25
C ASN A 93 15.01 3.98 14.53
N LEU A 94 14.71 3.09 13.58
CA LEU A 94 15.05 1.66 13.68
C LEU A 94 16.56 1.44 13.65
N LYS A 95 17.29 2.16 12.79
CA LYS A 95 18.77 2.13 12.74
C LYS A 95 19.42 2.70 14.00
N ALA A 96 18.81 3.69 14.64
CA ALA A 96 19.31 4.25 15.89
C ALA A 96 19.02 3.37 17.13
N ALA A 97 18.09 2.42 17.01
CA ALA A 97 17.68 1.51 18.09
C ALA A 97 18.28 0.09 17.98
N ALA A 98 19.05 -0.19 16.90
CA ALA A 98 19.77 -1.43 16.66
C ALA A 98 21.27 -1.26 16.97
#